data_AF-A0A974E0S5-F1
#
_entry.id   AF-A0A974E0S5-F1
#
_cell.length_a   1.000
_cell.length_b   1.000
_cell.length_c   1.000
_cell.angle_alpha   90.00
_cell.angle_beta   90.00
_cell.angle_gamma   90.00
#
_symmetry.space_group_name_H-M   'P 1'
#
loop_
_entity.id
_entity.type
_entity.pdbx_description
1 polymer ?
#
loop_
_entity_poly.entity_id
_entity_poly.type
_entity_poly.pdbx_seq_one_letter_code
_entity_poly.pdbx_strand_id
1 'polypeptide(L)'
;MTCCYNIIHICLSFLLLTSYFQGTECNTQVFQTPLITAEEGQDITLRCNHSFKSYTFLAWYKQLPGSSLEICASGLLQGSNICRVTMSIDKESLSTQLSISKVQVEESALYYCAVSDTMTETQSTAVPKVILKVNTPYKDNHKNSTSDTPPPP
;
A
#
# COMPACT_ATOMS: atom_id res chain seq x y z
N MET A 1 51.37 -5.70 -41.09
CA MET A 1 50.13 -4.93 -41.37
C MET A 1 48.86 -5.79 -41.27
N THR A 2 48.94 -7.10 -41.49
CA THR A 2 47.84 -8.07 -41.31
C THR A 2 47.39 -8.28 -39.86
N CYS A 3 48.26 -8.07 -38.87
CA CYS A 3 47.90 -8.19 -37.44
C CYS A 3 46.89 -7.12 -37.01
N CYS A 4 47.07 -5.87 -37.48
CA CYS A 4 46.17 -4.75 -37.18
C CYS A 4 44.77 -4.96 -37.76
N TYR A 5 44.65 -5.54 -38.96
CA TYR A 5 43.35 -5.81 -39.59
C TYR A 5 42.54 -6.85 -38.80
N ASN A 6 43.20 -7.89 -38.29
CA ASN A 6 42.57 -8.91 -37.45
C ASN A 6 42.13 -8.34 -36.09
N ILE A 7 42.95 -7.49 -35.47
CA ILE A 7 42.60 -6.80 -34.21
C ILE A 7 41.39 -5.87 -34.43
N ILE A 8 41.36 -5.11 -35.52
CA ILE A 8 40.25 -4.19 -35.83
C ILE A 8 38.93 -4.97 -36.06
N HIS A 9 38.97 -6.10 -36.77
CA HIS A 9 37.78 -6.95 -36.98
C HIS A 9 37.27 -7.57 -35.67
N ILE A 10 38.18 -8.02 -34.79
CA ILE A 10 37.83 -8.54 -33.46
C ILE A 10 37.19 -7.44 -32.60
N CYS A 11 37.73 -6.22 -32.63
CA CYS A 11 37.13 -5.08 -31.92
C CYS A 11 35.75 -4.72 -32.45
N LEU A 12 35.56 -4.68 -33.78
CA LEU A 12 34.27 -4.34 -34.40
C LEU A 12 33.19 -5.39 -34.10
N SER A 13 33.55 -6.67 -34.11
CA SER A 13 32.65 -7.77 -33.75
C SER A 13 32.28 -7.76 -32.26
N PHE A 14 33.23 -7.46 -31.36
CA PHE A 14 32.97 -7.33 -29.93
C PHE A 14 32.06 -6.13 -29.61
N LEU A 15 32.24 -5.00 -30.31
CA LEU A 15 31.39 -3.82 -30.17
C LEU A 15 29.94 -4.09 -30.60
N LEU A 16 29.73 -4.85 -31.69
CA LEU A 16 28.39 -5.25 -32.15
C LEU A 16 27.68 -6.24 -31.21
N LEU A 17 28.43 -7.03 -30.43
CA LEU A 17 27.86 -7.95 -29.43
C LEU A 17 27.41 -7.23 -28.15
N THR A 18 28.03 -6.10 -27.79
CA THR A 18 27.66 -5.34 -26.58
C THR A 18 26.33 -4.59 -26.69
N SER A 19 25.83 -4.32 -27.90
CA SER A 19 24.55 -3.61 -28.10
C SER A 19 23.31 -4.50 -27.93
N TYR A 20 23.49 -5.81 -27.72
CA TYR A 20 22.37 -6.77 -27.61
C TYR A 20 21.86 -7.04 -26.20
N PHE A 21 22.46 -6.45 -25.17
CA PHE A 21 21.90 -6.49 -23.80
C PHE A 21 20.91 -5.34 -23.60
N GLN A 22 19.74 -5.44 -24.22
CA GLN A 22 18.57 -4.72 -23.73
C GLN A 22 18.04 -5.47 -22.51
N GLY A 23 18.57 -5.15 -21.34
CA GLY A 23 17.96 -5.55 -20.08
C GLY A 23 16.59 -4.89 -19.98
N THR A 24 15.51 -5.67 -20.09
CA THR A 24 14.18 -5.20 -19.73
C THR A 24 14.08 -5.20 -18.21
N GLU A 25 14.23 -4.03 -17.59
CA GLU A 25 13.89 -3.86 -16.18
C GLU A 25 12.38 -4.09 -16.00
N CYS A 26 12.01 -5.23 -15.42
CA CYS A 26 10.64 -5.46 -14.99
C CYS A 26 10.43 -4.73 -13.66
N ASN A 27 9.97 -3.48 -13.71
CA ASN A 27 9.60 -2.73 -12.51
C ASN A 27 8.32 -3.34 -11.91
N THR A 28 8.46 -4.38 -11.09
CA THR A 28 7.37 -4.92 -10.29
C THR A 28 7.20 -4.09 -9.02
N GLN A 29 6.04 -3.47 -8.82
CA GLN A 29 5.84 -2.55 -7.70
C GLN A 29 4.48 -2.74 -7.03
N VAL A 30 4.46 -2.49 -5.71
CA VAL A 30 3.25 -2.25 -4.92
C VAL A 30 2.93 -0.75 -4.96
N PHE A 31 1.66 -0.39 -5.03
CA PHE A 31 1.17 0.97 -5.00
C PHE A 31 0.15 1.15 -3.88
N GLN A 32 0.33 2.18 -3.06
CA GLN A 32 -0.59 2.58 -2.00
C GLN A 32 -0.71 4.10 -1.96
N THR A 33 -1.91 4.61 -1.62
CA THR A 33 -2.11 6.04 -1.36
C THR A 33 -1.30 6.48 -0.14
N PRO A 34 -0.48 7.53 -0.19
CA PRO A 34 0.45 7.84 0.90
C PRO A 34 -0.22 8.33 2.19
N LEU A 35 -1.38 8.99 2.09
CA LEU A 35 -2.08 9.57 3.24
C LEU A 35 -3.59 9.46 3.04
N ILE A 36 -4.29 9.03 4.09
CA ILE A 36 -5.74 9.10 4.20
C ILE A 36 -6.06 9.77 5.53
N THR A 37 -6.94 10.76 5.48
CA THR A 37 -7.49 11.42 6.67
C THR A 37 -8.96 11.07 6.79
N ALA A 38 -9.40 10.72 7.98
CA ALA A 38 -10.78 10.37 8.28
C ALA A 38 -11.24 11.02 9.59
N GLU A 39 -12.54 11.13 9.77
CA GLU A 39 -13.14 11.46 11.05
C GLU A 39 -13.56 10.18 11.78
N GLU A 40 -13.49 10.21 13.10
CA GLU A 40 -13.90 9.09 13.95
C GLU A 40 -15.35 8.67 13.64
N GLY A 41 -15.58 7.37 13.59
CA GLY A 41 -16.88 6.77 13.26
C GLY A 41 -17.15 6.61 11.76
N GLN A 42 -16.29 7.12 10.87
CA GLN A 42 -16.38 6.86 9.43
C GLN A 42 -15.95 5.43 9.07
N ASP A 43 -16.50 4.94 7.97
CA ASP A 43 -16.02 3.72 7.33
C ASP A 43 -15.00 4.11 6.25
N ILE A 44 -13.82 3.50 6.31
CA ILE A 44 -12.73 3.78 5.37
C ILE A 44 -12.28 2.51 4.65
N THR A 45 -11.68 2.70 3.49
CA THR A 45 -11.05 1.62 2.73
C THR A 45 -9.66 2.04 2.27
N LEU A 46 -8.64 1.33 2.73
CA LEU A 46 -7.28 1.45 2.25
C LEU A 46 -7.13 0.58 1.00
N ARG A 47 -6.45 1.09 -0.03
CA ARG A 47 -6.26 0.37 -1.30
C ARG A 47 -4.79 0.08 -1.55
N CYS A 48 -4.53 -1.09 -2.11
CA CYS A 48 -3.24 -1.52 -2.60
C CYS A 48 -3.41 -2.11 -3.99
N ASN A 49 -2.68 -1.59 -4.96
CA ASN A 49 -2.56 -2.19 -6.29
C ASN A 49 -1.15 -2.73 -6.46
N HIS A 50 -0.98 -3.73 -7.32
CA HIS A 50 0.33 -4.28 -7.61
C HIS A 50 0.43 -4.79 -9.04
N SER A 51 1.65 -5.03 -9.51
CA SER A 51 1.90 -5.58 -10.85
C SER A 51 2.15 -7.10 -10.85
N PHE A 52 2.16 -7.75 -9.68
CA PHE A 52 2.41 -9.19 -9.57
C PHE A 52 1.22 -10.02 -10.07
N LYS A 53 1.38 -10.68 -11.22
CA LYS A 53 0.36 -11.58 -11.79
C LYS A 53 0.27 -12.92 -11.05
N SER A 54 1.35 -13.33 -10.40
CA SER A 54 1.43 -14.53 -9.58
C SER A 54 2.07 -14.17 -8.26
N TYR A 55 1.47 -14.58 -7.15
CA TYR A 55 1.98 -14.37 -5.80
C TYR A 55 1.48 -15.48 -4.90
N THR A 56 2.30 -15.88 -3.92
CA THR A 56 1.96 -16.93 -2.95
C THR A 56 1.49 -16.36 -1.61
N PHE A 57 1.84 -15.11 -1.31
CA PHE A 57 1.48 -14.43 -0.08
C PHE A 57 0.97 -13.02 -0.37
N LEU A 58 -0.08 -12.64 0.33
CA LEU A 58 -0.62 -11.29 0.35
C LEU A 58 -1.12 -11.00 1.77
N ALA A 59 -0.64 -9.91 2.37
CA ALA A 59 -1.02 -9.49 3.70
C ALA A 59 -1.01 -7.98 3.89
N TRP A 60 -1.82 -7.54 4.84
CA TRP A 60 -1.82 -6.18 5.37
C TRP A 60 -1.23 -6.17 6.78
N TYR A 61 -0.34 -5.23 7.01
CA TYR A 61 0.26 -4.97 8.31
C TYR A 61 -0.14 -3.59 8.83
N LYS A 62 -0.27 -3.47 10.14
CA LYS A 62 -0.37 -2.20 10.87
C LYS A 62 0.90 -1.99 11.68
N GLN A 63 1.36 -0.75 11.74
CA GLN A 63 2.46 -0.34 12.59
C GLN A 63 2.07 0.94 13.33
N LEU A 64 1.96 0.82 14.65
CA LEU A 64 1.82 1.96 15.53
C LEU A 64 3.16 2.72 15.63
N PRO A 65 3.14 4.05 15.87
CA PRO A 65 4.36 4.81 16.09
C PRO A 65 5.26 4.16 17.16
N GLY A 66 6.52 3.89 16.82
CA GLY A 66 7.50 3.27 17.73
C GLY A 66 7.31 1.78 18.02
N SER A 67 6.37 1.11 17.34
CA SER A 67 6.07 -0.31 17.55
C SER A 67 6.51 -1.19 16.38
N SER A 68 6.53 -2.51 16.60
CA SER A 68 6.73 -3.50 15.54
C SER A 68 5.57 -3.55 14.55
N LEU A 69 5.80 -4.13 13.38
CA LEU A 69 4.72 -4.46 12.43
C LEU A 69 3.89 -5.63 12.97
N GLU A 70 2.58 -5.50 12.87
CA GLU A 70 1.63 -6.54 13.24
C GLU A 70 0.75 -6.90 12.04
N ILE A 71 0.48 -8.19 11.84
CA ILE A 71 -0.39 -8.64 10.75
C ILE A 71 -1.85 -8.37 11.11
N CYS A 72 -2.53 -7.62 10.26
CA CYS A 72 -3.95 -7.33 10.41
C CYS A 72 -4.82 -8.30 9.61
N ALA A 73 -4.42 -8.63 8.38
CA ALA A 73 -5.16 -9.56 7.53
C ALA A 73 -4.23 -10.18 6.49
N SER A 74 -4.60 -11.35 5.97
CA SER A 74 -3.91 -12.02 4.86
C SER A 74 -4.88 -12.86 4.05
N GLY A 75 -4.41 -13.44 2.95
CA GLY A 75 -5.20 -14.40 2.16
C GLY A 75 -5.71 -15.61 2.96
N LEU A 76 -5.18 -15.88 4.16
CA LEU A 76 -5.62 -16.96 5.04
C LEU A 76 -6.30 -16.48 6.34
N LEU A 77 -6.18 -15.19 6.68
CA LEU A 77 -6.61 -14.62 7.96
C LEU A 77 -7.42 -13.37 7.72
N GLN A 78 -8.68 -13.38 8.16
CA GLN A 78 -9.58 -12.25 8.05
C GLN A 78 -9.60 -11.45 9.35
N GLY A 79 -8.81 -10.38 9.42
CA GLY A 79 -8.67 -9.60 10.65
C GLY A 79 -7.79 -10.28 11.71
N SER A 80 -7.51 -9.57 12.79
CA SER A 80 -6.82 -10.10 13.98
C SER A 80 -7.46 -9.54 15.24
N ASN A 81 -7.13 -10.10 16.42
CA ASN A 81 -7.63 -9.57 17.70
C ASN A 81 -7.23 -8.10 17.93
N ILE A 82 -6.21 -7.61 17.21
CA ILE A 82 -5.62 -6.29 17.33
C ILE A 82 -6.08 -5.36 16.19
N CYS A 83 -6.59 -5.91 15.08
CA CYS A 83 -7.07 -5.15 13.93
C CYS A 83 -8.52 -5.52 13.55
N ARG A 84 -9.44 -4.56 13.73
CA ARG A 84 -10.85 -4.71 13.36
C ARG A 84 -11.06 -4.39 11.88
N VAL A 85 -10.64 -5.30 11.01
CA VAL A 85 -10.57 -5.04 9.57
C VAL A 85 -11.17 -6.17 8.73
N THR A 86 -11.67 -5.77 7.57
CA THR A 86 -12.08 -6.69 6.49
C THR A 86 -11.16 -6.49 5.31
N MET A 87 -10.77 -7.58 4.66
CA MET A 87 -9.82 -7.58 3.56
C MET A 87 -10.50 -8.20 2.36
N SER A 88 -10.33 -7.59 1.19
CA SER A 88 -10.74 -8.17 -0.08
C SER A 88 -9.56 -8.24 -1.03
N ILE A 89 -9.56 -9.25 -1.88
CA ILE A 89 -8.56 -9.46 -2.92
C ILE A 89 -9.30 -9.54 -4.24
N ASP A 90 -8.90 -8.70 -5.19
CA ASP A 90 -9.32 -8.77 -6.57
C ASP A 90 -8.10 -9.16 -7.43
N LYS A 91 -8.12 -10.42 -7.86
CA LYS A 91 -7.03 -11.00 -8.66
C LYS A 91 -7.05 -10.50 -10.10
N GLU A 92 -8.19 -10.07 -10.62
CA GLU A 92 -8.29 -9.59 -12.00
C GLU A 92 -7.71 -8.18 -12.12
N SER A 93 -8.02 -7.31 -11.15
CA SER A 93 -7.46 -5.96 -11.10
C SER A 93 -6.09 -5.86 -10.41
N LEU A 94 -5.53 -6.99 -9.94
CA LEU A 94 -4.28 -7.05 -9.18
C LEU A 94 -4.29 -6.08 -7.99
N SER A 95 -5.36 -6.14 -7.21
CA SER A 95 -5.59 -5.23 -6.09
C SER A 95 -6.09 -5.92 -4.83
N THR A 96 -5.87 -5.28 -3.70
CA THR A 96 -6.42 -5.66 -2.41
C THR A 96 -6.87 -4.42 -1.65
N GLN A 97 -7.95 -4.57 -0.90
CA GLN A 97 -8.52 -3.51 -0.09
C GLN A 97 -8.58 -3.94 1.37
N LEU A 98 -8.31 -3.00 2.27
CA LEU A 98 -8.47 -3.16 3.71
C LEU A 98 -9.52 -2.16 4.21
N SER A 99 -10.69 -2.66 4.58
CA SER A 99 -11.80 -1.86 5.09
C SER A 99 -11.78 -1.84 6.62
N ILE A 100 -11.92 -0.65 7.18
CA ILE A 100 -12.02 -0.39 8.62
C ILE A 100 -13.34 0.33 8.86
N SER A 101 -14.26 -0.32 9.57
CA SER A 101 -15.57 0.25 9.89
C SER A 101 -15.53 1.02 11.20
N LYS A 102 -16.25 2.15 11.27
CA LYS A 102 -16.34 3.01 12.46
C LYS A 102 -14.96 3.29 13.05
N VAL A 103 -14.08 3.84 12.21
CA VAL A 103 -12.68 4.07 12.52
C VAL A 103 -12.52 4.88 13.82
N GLN A 104 -11.57 4.49 14.65
CA GLN A 104 -11.27 5.16 15.92
C GLN A 104 -9.91 5.84 15.87
N VAL A 105 -9.63 6.76 16.80
CA VAL A 105 -8.35 7.49 16.82
C VAL A 105 -7.16 6.53 16.95
N GLU A 106 -7.35 5.40 17.64
CA GLU A 106 -6.40 4.30 17.84
C GLU A 106 -6.10 3.51 16.55
N GLU A 107 -6.89 3.70 15.49
CA GLU A 107 -6.58 3.19 14.16
C GLU A 107 -5.62 4.10 13.39
N SER A 108 -5.27 5.28 13.90
CA SER A 108 -4.22 6.12 13.31
C SER A 108 -2.87 5.41 13.36
N ALA A 109 -2.37 4.99 12.21
CA ALA A 109 -1.16 4.17 12.10
C ALA A 109 -0.59 4.18 10.67
N LEU A 110 0.55 3.52 10.50
CA LEU A 110 1.06 3.15 9.18
C LEU A 110 0.47 1.79 8.79
N TYR A 111 -0.06 1.68 7.58
CA TYR A 111 -0.54 0.43 7.01
C TYR A 111 0.27 0.05 5.78
N TYR A 112 0.75 -1.20 5.76
CA TYR A 112 1.60 -1.73 4.71
C TYR A 112 0.90 -2.88 4.00
N CYS A 113 0.91 -2.85 2.68
CA CYS A 113 0.51 -3.98 1.85
C CYS A 113 1.75 -4.75 1.42
N ALA A 114 1.79 -6.04 1.69
CA ALA A 114 2.87 -6.92 1.27
C ALA A 114 2.30 -7.96 0.32
N VAL A 115 2.90 -8.07 -0.87
CA VAL A 115 2.62 -9.12 -1.86
C VAL A 115 3.95 -9.81 -2.11
N SER A 116 4.06 -11.11 -1.86
CA SER A 116 5.31 -11.84 -2.14
C SER A 116 5.33 -12.28 -3.59
N ASP A 117 6.35 -11.88 -4.31
CA ASP A 117 6.76 -12.62 -5.50
C ASP A 117 7.42 -13.93 -5.07
N THR A 118 7.29 -14.98 -5.88
CA THR A 118 8.08 -16.21 -5.76
C THR A 118 9.53 -15.89 -6.12
N MET A 119 10.24 -15.23 -5.19
CA MET A 119 11.67 -14.86 -5.17
C MET A 119 12.31 -14.37 -6.47
N THR A 120 12.74 -13.10 -6.51
CA THR A 120 14.16 -12.73 -6.75
C THR A 120 14.44 -11.26 -6.39
N GLU A 121 15.43 -11.10 -5.52
CA GLU A 121 16.33 -9.95 -5.27
C GLU A 121 15.80 -8.49 -5.17
N THR A 122 15.85 -8.01 -3.92
CA THR A 122 16.52 -6.77 -3.48
C THR A 122 16.79 -5.69 -4.53
N GLN A 123 15.81 -4.81 -4.72
CA GLN A 123 16.11 -3.38 -4.87
C GLN A 123 15.72 -2.68 -3.57
N SER A 124 16.63 -1.87 -3.04
CA SER A 124 16.41 -0.99 -1.89
C SER A 124 15.40 0.10 -2.25
N THR A 125 14.15 -0.28 -2.48
CA THR A 125 13.03 0.64 -2.70
C THR A 125 12.31 0.83 -1.37
N ALA A 126 11.94 2.08 -1.09
CA ALA A 126 11.13 2.39 0.06
C ALA A 126 9.80 1.63 -0.05
N VAL A 127 9.46 0.83 0.97
CA VAL A 127 8.21 0.07 0.99
C VAL A 127 7.04 1.07 1.01
N PRO A 128 6.14 1.02 0.02
CA PRO A 128 4.92 1.82 0.00
C PRO A 128 4.11 1.59 1.28
N LYS A 129 3.46 2.65 1.77
CA LYS A 129 2.64 2.61 2.97
C LYS A 129 1.58 3.70 2.93
N VAL A 130 0.48 3.47 3.63
CA VAL A 130 -0.55 4.47 3.88
C VAL A 130 -0.37 5.01 5.29
N ILE A 131 -0.30 6.32 5.45
CA ILE A 131 -0.50 6.98 6.74
C ILE A 131 -2.01 7.17 6.91
N LEU A 132 -2.61 6.49 7.88
CA LEU A 132 -3.99 6.76 8.27
C LEU A 132 -3.99 7.75 9.44
N LYS A 133 -4.67 8.89 9.28
CA LYS A 133 -4.91 9.87 10.34
C LYS A 133 -6.39 9.98 10.62
N VAL A 134 -6.79 9.71 11.86
CA VAL A 134 -8.17 9.78 12.30
C VAL A 134 -8.32 10.94 13.26
N ASN A 135 -9.22 11.86 12.94
CA ASN A 135 -9.51 13.04 13.74
C ASN A 135 -10.78 12.82 14.56
N THR A 136 -10.82 13.33 15.78
CA THR A 136 -12.06 13.35 16.57
C THR A 136 -13.09 14.27 15.90
N PRO A 137 -14.39 13.95 15.95
CA PRO A 137 -15.42 14.81 15.40
C PRO A 137 -15.45 16.12 16.20
N TYR A 138 -15.58 17.23 15.50
CA TYR A 138 -15.74 18.52 16.16
C TYR A 138 -17.05 18.55 16.95
N LYS A 139 -17.00 18.77 18.27
CA LYS A 139 -18.19 18.94 19.12
C LYS A 139 -18.60 20.41 19.14
N ASP A 140 -19.62 20.78 18.39
CA ASP A 140 -20.25 22.09 18.51
C ASP A 140 -20.95 22.21 19.87
N ASN A 141 -20.38 23.03 20.77
CA ASN A 141 -21.00 23.37 22.06
C ASN A 141 -22.03 24.50 21.93
N HIS A 142 -22.77 24.60 20.80
CA HIS A 142 -23.91 25.50 20.73
C HIS A 142 -25.13 24.82 21.38
N LYS A 143 -25.34 25.10 22.67
CA LYS A 143 -26.63 24.83 23.33
C LYS A 143 -27.74 25.45 22.47
N ASN A 144 -28.66 24.64 21.98
CA ASN A 144 -29.91 25.14 21.42
C ASN A 144 -30.82 25.49 22.61
N SER A 145 -30.84 26.76 22.99
CA SER A 145 -31.77 27.31 23.99
C SER A 145 -32.81 28.14 23.26
N THR A 146 -33.81 27.48 22.68
CA THR A 146 -35.09 28.13 22.34
C THR A 146 -36.19 27.08 22.24
N SER A 147 -36.92 26.88 23.33
CA SER A 147 -38.29 26.39 23.29
C SER A 147 -39.21 27.57 23.58
N ASP A 148 -39.47 28.38 22.56
CA ASP A 148 -40.54 29.37 22.62
C ASP A 148 -41.86 28.62 22.60
N THR A 149 -42.51 28.58 23.77
CA THR A 149 -43.89 28.09 23.91
C THR A 149 -44.80 29.32 23.77
N PRO A 150 -45.76 29.36 22.82
CA PRO A 150 -46.66 30.49 22.70
C PRO A 150 -47.67 30.50 23.87
N PRO A 151 -48.11 31.67 24.36
CA PRO A 151 -49.12 31.73 25.42
C PRO A 151 -50.52 31.31 24.88
N PRO A 152 -51.34 30.66 25.72
CA PRO A 152 -52.68 30.24 25.33
C PRO A 152 -53.67 31.43 25.21
N PRO A 153 -54.76 31.25 24.44
CA PRO A 153 -55.74 32.30 24.13
C PRO A 153 -56.59 32.76 25.32
#